data_AF-A0A2E0XBY4-F1
#
_entry.id   AF-A0A2E0XBY4-F1
#
_cell.length_a   1.000
_cell.length_b   1.000
_cell.length_c   1.000
_cell.angle_alpha   90.00
_cell.angle_beta   90.00
_cell.angle_gamma   90.00
#
_symmetry.space_group_name_H-M   'P 1'
#
loop_
_entity.id
_entity.type
_entity.pdbx_description
1 polymer ?
#
loop_
_entity_poly.entity_id
_entity_poly.type
_entity_poly.pdbx_seq_one_letter_code
_entity_poly.pdbx_strand_id
1 'polypeptide(L)'
;MAAKNKPVHQVRIGRVKAAIFENGDDAPRKVQFQTLYKNEEDQWRGSSSFAREDLPLLIKVADQVHSYLYEQSEQNGNNGSSEDISF
;
A
#
# COMPACT_ATOMS: atom_id res chain seq x y z
N MET A 1 15.42 -12.00 -17.27
CA MET A 1 14.34 -12.34 -16.31
C MET A 1 14.16 -11.16 -15.38
N ALA A 2 13.08 -10.39 -15.49
CA ALA A 2 12.82 -9.29 -14.57
C ALA A 2 12.63 -9.88 -13.16
N ALA A 3 13.53 -9.56 -12.23
CA ALA A 3 13.36 -9.94 -10.84
C ALA A 3 11.99 -9.42 -10.39
N LYS A 4 11.10 -10.31 -9.95
CA LYS A 4 9.81 -9.90 -9.38
C LYS A 4 10.12 -9.00 -8.20
N ASN A 5 9.92 -7.70 -8.39
CA ASN A 5 10.17 -6.71 -7.37
C ASN A 5 9.32 -7.09 -6.15
N LYS A 6 9.97 -7.43 -5.04
CA LYS A 6 9.28 -7.86 -3.83
C LYS A 6 8.64 -6.61 -3.23
N PRO A 7 7.39 -6.70 -2.76
CA PRO A 7 6.78 -5.58 -2.09
C PRO A 7 7.55 -5.27 -0.81
N VAL A 8 7.84 -3.99 -0.59
CA VAL A 8 8.55 -3.48 0.60
C VAL A 8 7.65 -3.46 1.83
N HIS A 9 6.34 -3.35 1.61
CA HIS A 9 5.35 -3.41 2.67
C HIS A 9 4.05 -4.02 2.17
N GLN A 10 3.34 -4.72 3.04
CA GLN A 10 2.04 -5.30 2.74
C GLN A 10 1.09 -5.09 3.90
N VAL A 11 -0.15 -4.72 3.58
CA VAL A 11 -1.24 -4.53 4.53
C VAL A 11 -2.37 -5.47 4.15
N ARG A 12 -3.03 -6.10 5.13
CA ARG A 12 -4.20 -6.95 4.87
C ARG A 12 -5.22 -6.82 5.98
N ILE A 13 -6.48 -6.61 5.60
CA ILE A 13 -7.63 -6.67 6.50
C ILE A 13 -8.70 -7.56 5.86
N GLY A 14 -8.98 -8.69 6.49
CA GLY A 14 -9.91 -9.70 5.97
C GLY A 14 -9.45 -10.22 4.60
N ARG A 15 -10.29 -10.00 3.58
CA ARG A 15 -10.01 -10.40 2.20
C ARG A 15 -9.33 -9.32 1.36
N VAL A 16 -9.31 -8.06 1.80
CA VAL A 16 -8.62 -7.00 1.06
C VAL A 16 -7.18 -6.89 1.54
N LYS A 17 -6.25 -6.78 0.59
CA LYS A 17 -4.83 -6.54 0.84
C LYS A 17 -4.29 -5.45 -0.06
N ALA A 18 -3.20 -4.83 0.37
CA ALA A 18 -2.39 -3.93 -0.44
C ALA A 18 -0.92 -4.34 -0.36
N ALA A 19 -0.20 -4.06 -1.43
CA ALA A 19 1.23 -4.25 -1.53
C ALA A 19 1.87 -2.97 -2.07
N ILE A 20 2.92 -2.50 -1.39
CA ILE A 20 3.68 -1.30 -1.72
C ILE A 20 5.01 -1.75 -2.34
N PHE A 21 5.39 -1.15 -3.45
CA PHE A 21 6.60 -1.47 -4.20
C PHE A 21 7.45 -0.21 -4.35
N GLU A 22 8.76 -0.36 -4.18
CA GLU A 22 9.73 0.66 -4.57
C GLU A 22 9.87 0.70 -6.09
N ASN A 23 10.10 1.88 -6.64
CA ASN A 23 10.22 2.07 -8.08
C ASN A 23 11.52 2.81 -8.43
N GLY A 24 12.67 2.23 -8.07
CA GLY A 24 13.97 2.87 -8.27
C GLY A 24 14.17 4.11 -7.40
N ASP A 25 15.31 4.76 -7.56
CA ASP A 25 15.65 5.99 -6.85
C ASP A 25 14.79 7.16 -7.35
N ASP A 26 14.21 7.92 -6.41
CA ASP A 26 13.43 9.14 -6.62
C ASP A 26 12.03 9.00 -7.26
N ALA A 27 11.61 7.80 -7.70
CA ALA A 27 10.25 7.63 -8.24
C ALA A 27 9.21 7.34 -7.16
N PRO A 28 7.95 7.78 -7.34
CA PRO A 28 6.88 7.52 -6.38
C PRO A 28 6.65 6.02 -6.20
N ARG A 29 6.49 5.60 -4.94
CA ARG A 29 6.16 4.22 -4.56
C ARG A 29 4.83 3.81 -5.21
N LYS A 30 4.79 2.59 -5.77
CA LYS A 30 3.57 2.06 -6.39
C LYS A 30 2.80 1.21 -5.38
N VAL A 31 1.49 1.39 -5.33
CA VAL A 31 0.60 0.59 -4.49
C VAL A 31 -0.30 -0.27 -5.37
N GLN A 32 -0.50 -1.53 -4.99
CA GLN A 32 -1.47 -2.43 -5.62
C GLN A 32 -2.43 -2.98 -4.57
N PHE A 33 -3.73 -2.79 -4.79
CA PHE A 33 -4.79 -3.36 -3.97
C PHE A 33 -5.37 -4.60 -4.62
N GLN A 34 -5.71 -5.60 -3.81
CA GLN A 34 -6.35 -6.83 -4.28
C GLN A 34 -7.37 -7.33 -3.24
N THR A 35 -8.49 -7.86 -3.72
CA THR A 35 -9.34 -8.76 -2.92
C THR A 35 -8.85 -10.19 -3.09
N LEU A 36 -8.91 -10.99 -2.03
CA LEU A 36 -8.51 -12.39 -1.98
C LEU A 36 -9.74 -13.28 -2.02
N TYR A 37 -9.71 -14.26 -2.92
CA TYR A 37 -10.74 -15.27 -3.03
C TYR A 37 -10.10 -16.63 -3.29
N LYS A 38 -10.84 -17.70 -3.03
CA LYS A 38 -10.45 -19.05 -3.43
C LYS A 38 -11.07 -19.37 -4.78
N ASN A 39 -10.29 -19.93 -5.70
CA ASN A 39 -10.81 -20.45 -6.96
C ASN A 39 -11.43 -21.85 -6.76
N GLU A 40 -11.87 -22.46 -7.85
CA GLU A 40 -12.48 -23.80 -7.88
C GLU A 40 -11.51 -24.91 -7.42
N GLU A 41 -10.20 -24.65 -7.46
CA GLU A 41 -9.14 -25.56 -7.01
C GLU A 41 -8.71 -25.30 -5.55
N ASP A 42 -9.50 -24.55 -4.78
CA ASP A 42 -9.22 -24.11 -3.39
C ASP A 42 -7.95 -23.24 -3.23
N GLN A 43 -7.41 -22.71 -4.34
CA GLN A 43 -6.21 -21.88 -4.33
C GLN A 43 -6.55 -20.41 -4.11
N TRP A 44 -5.78 -19.75 -3.24
CA TRP A 44 -5.90 -18.30 -3.05
C TRP A 44 -5.46 -17.53 -4.29
N ARG A 45 -6.35 -16.68 -4.79
CA ARG A 45 -6.15 -15.76 -5.91
C ARG A 45 -6.44 -14.33 -5.49
N GLY A 46 -5.81 -13.38 -6.18
CA GLY A 46 -6.05 -11.96 -6.02
C GLY A 46 -6.81 -11.40 -7.22
N SER A 47 -7.79 -10.53 -6.98
CA SER A 47 -8.49 -9.76 -8.02
C SER A 47 -8.41 -8.27 -7.73
N SER A 48 -8.40 -7.44 -8.78
CA SER A 48 -8.52 -5.98 -8.68
C SER A 48 -9.97 -5.48 -8.76
N SER A 49 -10.94 -6.40 -8.75
CA SER A 49 -12.36 -6.08 -8.66
C SER A 49 -12.82 -6.16 -7.21
N PHE A 50 -13.67 -5.22 -6.78
CA PHE A 50 -14.15 -5.12 -5.41
C PHE A 50 -15.68 -5.13 -5.38
N ALA A 51 -16.26 -5.97 -4.52
CA ALA A 51 -17.69 -5.95 -4.24
C ALA A 51 -18.02 -4.80 -3.26
N ARG A 52 -19.31 -4.46 -3.14
CA ARG A 52 -19.79 -3.43 -2.18
C ARG A 52 -19.32 -3.71 -0.75
N GLU A 53 -19.30 -4.98 -0.36
CA GLU A 53 -18.88 -5.43 0.97
C GLU A 53 -17.37 -5.28 1.21
N ASP A 54 -16.56 -5.16 0.15
CA ASP A 54 -15.12 -4.98 0.25
C ASP A 54 -14.75 -3.50 0.48
N LEU A 55 -15.64 -2.56 0.16
CA LEU A 55 -15.34 -1.12 0.21
C LEU A 55 -14.94 -0.63 1.61
N PRO A 56 -15.62 -1.02 2.72
CA PRO A 56 -15.17 -0.61 4.06
C PRO A 56 -13.78 -1.12 4.39
N LEU A 57 -13.44 -2.35 3.96
CA LEU A 57 -12.11 -2.93 4.15
C LEU A 57 -11.07 -2.21 3.29
N LEU A 58 -11.41 -1.91 2.03
CA LEU A 58 -10.55 -1.16 1.12
C LEU A 58 -10.20 0.21 1.68
N ILE A 59 -11.17 0.95 2.24
CA ILE A 59 -10.93 2.24 2.89
C ILE A 59 -9.92 2.09 4.03
N LYS A 60 -10.11 1.10 4.91
CA LYS A 60 -9.22 0.87 6.05
C LYS A 60 -7.80 0.44 5.62
N VAL A 61 -7.70 -0.40 4.60
CA VAL A 61 -6.40 -0.80 4.04
C VAL A 61 -5.72 0.40 3.38
N ALA A 62 -6.45 1.22 2.62
CA ALA A 62 -5.92 2.42 1.99
C ALA A 62 -5.44 3.46 3.03
N ASP A 63 -6.17 3.63 4.12
CA ASP A 63 -5.80 4.49 5.25
C ASP A 63 -4.48 4.05 5.93
N GLN A 64 -4.31 2.74 6.16
CA GLN A 64 -3.05 2.20 6.68
C GLN A 64 -1.88 2.33 5.71
N VAL A 65 -2.12 2.10 4.41
CA VAL A 65 -1.12 2.33 3.36
C VAL A 65 -0.72 3.79 3.29
N HIS A 66 -1.69 4.70 3.34
CA HIS A 66 -1.45 6.14 3.37
C HIS A 66 -0.55 6.50 4.56
N SER A 67 -0.93 6.06 5.76
CA SER A 67 -0.15 6.29 6.98
C SER A 67 1.29 5.79 6.84
N TYR A 68 1.50 4.57 6.34
CA TYR A 68 2.84 4.03 6.10
C TYR A 68 3.66 4.87 5.12
N LEU A 69 3.05 5.34 4.03
CA LEU A 69 3.76 6.14 3.02
C LEU A 69 4.24 7.48 3.58
N TYR A 70 3.44 8.14 4.42
CA TYR A 70 3.75 9.47 4.94
C TYR A 70 4.53 9.45 6.26
N GLU A 71 4.37 8.43 7.11
CA GLU A 71 5.22 8.27 8.30
C GLU A 71 6.69 8.03 7.90
N GLN A 72 6.91 7.36 6.77
CA GLN A 72 8.25 7.16 6.20
C GLN A 72 8.84 8.44 5.61
N SER A 73 8.03 9.36 5.05
CA SER A 73 8.53 10.66 4.58
C SER A 73 8.91 11.59 5.74
N GLU A 74 8.17 11.52 6.86
CA GLU A 74 8.45 12.34 8.05
C GLU A 74 9.77 11.91 8.73
N GLN A 75 10.05 10.61 8.81
CA GLN A 75 11.32 10.12 9.35
C GLN A 75 12.54 10.47 8.48
N ASN A 76 12.36 10.61 7.16
CA ASN A 76 13.43 11.00 6.25
C ASN A 76 13.57 12.53 6.09
N GLY A 77 12.52 13.28 6.43
CA GLY A 77 12.46 14.75 6.37
C GLY A 77 12.84 15.47 7.67
N ASN A 78 12.88 14.78 8.82
CA ASN A 78 13.25 15.37 10.12
C ASN A 78 14.78 15.53 10.30
N ASN A 79 15.47 15.91 9.21
CA ASN A 79 16.86 16.36 9.17
C ASN A 79 16.98 17.68 8.37
N GLY A 80 15.90 18.48 8.32
CA GLY A 80 15.84 19.75 7.63
C GLY A 80 15.05 20.78 8.43
N SER A 81 15.80 21.67 9.09
CA SER A 81 15.48 22.98 9.64
C SER A 81 14.01 23.42 9.64
N SER A 82 13.46 23.60 10.85
CA SER A 82 12.27 24.41 11.09
C SER A 82 12.55 25.86 10.70
N GLU A 83 11.94 26.35 9.62
CA GLU A 83 11.84 27.77 9.32
C GLU A 83 10.38 28.23 9.50
N ASP A 84 10.25 29.05 10.54
CA ASP A 84 9.18 29.93 10.96
C ASP A 84 8.14 30.31 9.89
N ILE A 85 6.87 30.03 10.15
CA ILE A 85 5.72 30.62 9.44
C ILE A 85 5.11 31.69 10.34
N SER A 86 5.41 32.95 10.04
CA SER A 86 4.64 34.10 10.52
C SER A 86 3.53 34.45 9.52
N PHE A 87 2.28 34.47 10.00
CA PHE A 87 1.08 34.87 9.25
C PHE A 87 1.10 36.32 8.78
#